data_AF-A0A0C3CUB8-F1
#
_entry.id   AF-A0A0C3CUB8-F1
#
_cell.length_a   1.000
_cell.length_b   1.000
_cell.length_c   1.000
_cell.angle_alpha   90.00
_cell.angle_beta   90.00
_cell.angle_gamma   90.00
#
_symmetry.space_group_name_H-M   'P 1'
#
loop_
_entity.id
_entity.type
_entity.pdbx_description
1 polymer ?
#
loop_
_entity_poly.entity_id
_entity_poly.type
_entity_poly.pdbx_seq_one_letter_code
_entity_poly.pdbx_strand_id
1 'polypeptide(L)'
;MHLGLPYFLLISENFVEPDEDGTPVRVLTTHGLLNGHLSRPETYVHLSNSSSYQEVYVGDFDSPVPAGNCGAVVYDALWRGVFGHIITGSTSPTRSAAFIMPAKHVHEDIIRRLDIFCDIGTHRLAGASRVLANSVLRGPGSAEAKLYCPFI
;
A
#
# COMPACT_ATOMS: atom_id res chain seq x y z
N MET A 1 -12.69 12.99 -11.89
CA MET A 1 -13.21 12.20 -10.75
C MET A 1 -12.07 12.02 -9.76
N HIS A 2 -12.21 12.64 -8.59
CA HIS A 2 -11.18 12.75 -7.56
C HIS A 2 -11.39 11.58 -6.58
N LEU A 3 -10.77 10.43 -6.85
CA LEU A 3 -10.81 9.30 -5.92
C LEU A 3 -9.71 9.52 -4.88
N GLY A 4 -10.14 9.86 -3.66
CA GLY A 4 -9.30 9.99 -2.49
C GLY A 4 -8.67 8.65 -2.12
N LEU A 5 -7.49 8.39 -2.68
CA LEU A 5 -6.65 7.25 -2.35
C LEU A 5 -5.98 7.27 -0.97
N PRO A 6 -5.87 8.36 -0.17
CA PRO A 6 -5.10 8.28 1.08
C PRO A 6 -5.87 7.71 2.28
N TYR A 7 -7.19 7.56 2.23
CA TYR A 7 -7.98 7.20 3.42
C TYR A 7 -8.22 5.70 3.60
N PHE A 8 -8.26 4.90 2.53
CA PHE A 8 -8.62 3.50 2.66
C PHE A 8 -7.51 2.64 3.30
N LEU A 9 -6.25 3.09 3.22
CA LEU A 9 -5.11 2.44 3.90
C LEU A 9 -5.00 2.78 5.39
N LEU A 10 -5.86 3.66 5.93
CA LEU A 10 -5.82 4.10 7.32
C LEU A 10 -6.78 3.33 8.25
N ILE A 11 -7.60 2.42 7.72
CA ILE A 11 -8.57 1.66 8.52
C ILE A 11 -7.97 0.28 8.81
N SER A 12 -7.49 0.09 10.05
CA SER A 12 -6.83 -1.13 10.53
C SER A 12 -7.69 -2.40 10.49
N GLU A 13 -9.00 -2.28 10.27
CA GLU A 13 -9.96 -3.36 10.54
C GLU A 13 -10.00 -4.47 9.48
N ASN A 14 -9.34 -4.29 8.34
CA ASN A 14 -9.42 -5.25 7.22
C ASN A 14 -8.06 -5.73 6.70
N PHE A 15 -6.98 -5.57 7.48
CA PHE A 15 -5.69 -6.13 7.06
C PHE A 15 -5.69 -7.64 7.24
N VAL A 16 -5.26 -8.33 6.19
CA VAL A 16 -5.14 -9.78 6.16
C VAL A 16 -3.72 -10.17 5.79
N GLU A 17 -3.26 -11.30 6.30
CA GLU A 17 -1.97 -11.89 5.96
C GLU A 17 -2.22 -13.06 5.00
N PRO A 18 -1.39 -13.24 3.95
CA PRO A 18 -1.57 -14.34 3.01
C PRO A 18 -1.10 -15.65 3.62
N ASP A 19 -1.74 -16.74 3.21
CA ASP A 19 -1.37 -18.10 3.54
C ASP A 19 -0.03 -18.48 2.89
N GLU A 20 0.70 -19.42 3.50
CA GLU A 20 1.98 -19.91 2.98
C GLU A 20 1.81 -20.60 1.61
N ASP A 21 0.71 -21.32 1.43
CA ASP A 21 0.39 -22.09 0.21
C ASP A 21 -0.14 -21.22 -0.95
N GLY A 22 -0.32 -19.92 -0.72
CA GLY A 22 -0.81 -18.97 -1.71
C GLY A 22 -2.29 -18.66 -1.57
N THR A 23 -2.63 -17.39 -1.38
CA THR A 23 -4.00 -16.89 -1.25
C THR A 23 -4.45 -16.19 -2.52
N PRO A 24 -5.65 -16.47 -3.06
CA PRO A 24 -6.19 -15.77 -4.22
C PRO A 24 -6.40 -14.27 -3.96
N VAL A 25 -5.91 -13.43 -4.88
CA VAL A 25 -5.94 -11.97 -4.76
C VAL A 25 -6.47 -11.27 -6.00
N ARG A 26 -6.87 -10.02 -5.81
CA ARG A 26 -7.35 -9.11 -6.85
C ARG A 26 -6.75 -7.72 -6.72
N VAL A 27 -6.44 -7.11 -7.86
CA VAL A 27 -5.89 -5.76 -7.96
C VAL A 27 -6.67 -5.00 -9.03
N LEU A 28 -7.18 -3.82 -8.68
CA LEU A 28 -7.75 -2.91 -9.67
C LEU A 28 -6.61 -2.07 -10.27
N THR A 29 -6.35 -2.28 -11.56
CA THR A 29 -5.33 -1.55 -12.32
C THR A 29 -5.98 -0.53 -13.25
N THR A 30 -5.16 0.37 -13.80
CA THR A 30 -5.58 1.29 -14.87
C THR A 30 -6.08 0.59 -16.13
N HIS A 31 -5.72 -0.68 -16.33
CA HIS A 31 -6.12 -1.51 -17.48
C HIS A 31 -7.22 -2.52 -17.15
N GLY A 32 -7.79 -2.46 -15.94
CA GLY A 32 -8.86 -3.35 -15.49
C GLY A 32 -8.44 -4.23 -14.32
N LEU A 33 -9.19 -5.31 -14.12
CA LEU A 33 -9.00 -6.23 -13.01
C LEU A 33 -7.84 -7.20 -13.30
N LEU A 34 -6.88 -7.26 -12.39
CA LEU A 34 -5.80 -8.24 -12.38
C LEU A 34 -6.03 -9.24 -11.24
N ASN A 35 -6.10 -10.53 -11.54
CA ASN A 35 -6.15 -11.59 -10.53
C ASN A 35 -4.77 -12.23 -10.37
N GLY A 36 -4.57 -12.91 -9.25
CA GLY A 36 -3.35 -13.65 -8.98
C GLY A 36 -3.43 -14.42 -7.68
N HIS A 37 -2.27 -14.90 -7.23
CA HIS A 37 -2.08 -15.51 -5.93
C HIS A 37 -0.95 -14.79 -5.19
N LEU A 38 -1.13 -14.61 -3.89
CA LEU A 38 -0.16 -13.99 -3.01
C LEU A 38 0.35 -15.03 -2.05
N SER A 39 1.67 -15.22 -1.99
CA SER A 39 2.30 -16.07 -0.99
C SER A 39 3.12 -15.23 -0.03
N ARG A 40 3.37 -15.79 1.15
CA ARG A 40 4.27 -15.24 2.18
C ARG A 40 5.58 -16.02 2.28
N PRO A 41 6.43 -16.05 1.23
CA PRO A 41 7.81 -16.48 1.44
C PRO A 41 8.52 -15.49 2.37
N GLU A 42 9.55 -15.93 3.10
CA GLU A 42 10.48 -15.06 3.83
C GLU A 42 11.29 -14.18 2.85
N THR A 43 10.61 -13.22 2.23
CA THR A 43 11.15 -12.35 1.18
C THR A 43 11.34 -10.96 1.74
N TYR A 44 12.56 -10.47 1.61
CA TYR A 44 12.96 -9.18 2.10
C TYR A 44 13.54 -8.35 0.96
N VAL A 45 13.12 -7.09 0.87
CA VAL A 45 13.67 -6.15 -0.12
C VAL A 45 14.39 -5.00 0.58
N HIS A 46 15.49 -4.58 -0.02
CA HIS A 46 16.19 -3.38 0.39
C HIS A 46 15.70 -2.19 -0.44
N LEU A 47 14.84 -1.38 0.16
CA LEU A 47 14.33 -0.18 -0.50
C LEU A 47 15.43 0.89 -0.59
N SER A 48 15.45 1.65 -1.67
CA SER A 48 16.39 2.76 -1.82
C SER A 48 16.26 3.75 -0.66
N ASN A 49 17.39 4.17 -0.09
CA ASN A 49 17.47 5.05 1.09
C ASN A 49 16.93 4.44 2.39
N SER A 50 16.62 3.15 2.42
CA SER A 50 16.35 2.43 3.67
C SER A 50 17.66 2.00 4.33
N SER A 51 17.71 2.02 5.66
CA SER A 51 18.79 1.41 6.45
C SER A 51 18.48 -0.04 6.85
N SER A 52 17.28 -0.53 6.52
CA SER A 52 16.81 -1.88 6.87
C SER A 52 16.15 -2.57 5.68
N TYR A 53 16.18 -3.89 5.72
CA TYR A 53 15.38 -4.73 4.84
C TYR A 53 13.93 -4.74 5.30
N GLN A 54 12.99 -4.72 4.36
CA GLN A 54 11.56 -4.77 4.62
C GLN A 54 11.00 -6.08 4.11
N GLU A 55 10.27 -6.80 4.96
CA GLU A 55 9.52 -7.99 4.54
C GLU A 55 8.43 -7.57 3.53
N VAL A 56 8.32 -8.34 2.46
CA VAL A 56 7.32 -8.16 1.40
C VAL A 56 6.67 -9.48 1.04
N TYR A 57 5.43 -9.41 0.59
CA TYR A 57 4.76 -10.54 -0.02
C TYR A 57 5.13 -10.64 -1.50
N VAL A 58 5.01 -11.83 -2.07
CA VAL A 58 5.25 -12.08 -3.49
C VAL A 58 3.93 -12.49 -4.12
N GLY A 59 3.49 -11.71 -5.11
CA GLY A 59 2.31 -12.00 -5.91
C GLY A 59 2.71 -12.62 -7.24
N ASP A 60 2.02 -13.68 -7.65
CA ASP A 60 2.07 -14.21 -9.01
C ASP A 60 0.72 -13.93 -9.68
N PHE A 61 0.73 -13.10 -10.72
CA PHE A 61 -0.47 -12.59 -11.36
C PHE A 61 -0.73 -13.25 -12.73
N ASP A 62 -1.98 -13.23 -13.18
CA ASP A 62 -2.35 -13.82 -14.48
C ASP A 62 -1.68 -13.09 -15.66
N SER A 63 -1.26 -11.83 -15.47
CA SER A 63 -0.52 -11.05 -16.44
C SER A 63 0.48 -10.09 -15.76
N PRO A 64 1.51 -9.61 -16.49
CA PRO A 64 2.47 -8.67 -15.93
C PRO A 64 1.78 -7.41 -15.41
N VAL A 65 2.23 -6.92 -14.24
CA VAL A 65 1.71 -5.67 -13.67
C VAL A 65 2.02 -4.51 -14.63
N PRO A 66 1.01 -3.80 -15.17
CA PRO A 66 1.27 -2.74 -16.13
C PRO A 66 1.99 -1.57 -15.47
N ALA A 67 2.89 -0.93 -16.22
CA ALA A 67 3.63 0.24 -15.77
C ALA A 67 2.68 1.33 -15.23
N GLY A 68 3.08 1.98 -14.13
CA GLY A 68 2.28 3.01 -13.47
C GLY A 68 1.26 2.49 -12.44
N ASN A 69 1.17 1.17 -12.19
CA ASN A 69 0.33 0.59 -11.13
C ASN A 69 1.06 0.36 -9.80
N CYS A 70 2.26 0.92 -9.61
CA CYS A 70 2.86 0.97 -8.27
C CYS A 70 1.95 1.77 -7.33
N GLY A 71 1.72 1.26 -6.12
CA GLY A 71 0.75 1.77 -5.17
C GLY A 71 -0.66 1.19 -5.32
N ALA A 72 -0.94 0.39 -6.35
CA ALA A 72 -2.23 -0.29 -6.47
C ALA A 72 -2.45 -1.27 -5.31
N VAL A 73 -3.64 -1.25 -4.75
CA VAL A 73 -4.00 -2.05 -3.56
C VAL A 73 -4.29 -3.49 -3.96
N VAL A 74 -3.79 -4.42 -3.17
CA VAL A 74 -3.96 -5.86 -3.32
C VAL A 74 -4.97 -6.33 -2.31
N TYR A 75 -6.12 -6.79 -2.81
CA TYR A 75 -7.24 -7.28 -2.03
C TYR A 75 -7.31 -8.80 -2.07
N ASP A 76 -8.02 -9.38 -1.10
CA ASP A 76 -8.52 -10.75 -1.24
C ASP A 76 -9.48 -10.88 -2.42
N ALA A 77 -9.68 -12.12 -2.87
CA ALA A 77 -10.58 -12.40 -3.98
C ALA A 77 -12.02 -11.89 -3.76
N LEU A 78 -12.45 -11.69 -2.50
CA LEU A 78 -13.78 -11.22 -2.14
C LEU A 78 -13.86 -9.72 -1.83
N TRP A 79 -12.76 -8.95 -1.94
CA TRP A 79 -12.69 -7.52 -1.62
C TRP A 79 -13.02 -7.15 -0.16
N ARG A 80 -12.86 -8.08 0.76
CA ARG A 80 -13.11 -7.93 2.19
C ARG A 80 -11.84 -7.62 2.97
N GLY A 81 -10.68 -7.99 2.44
CA GLY A 81 -9.39 -7.85 3.09
C GLY A 81 -8.39 -7.13 2.19
N VAL A 82 -7.46 -6.41 2.82
CA VAL A 82 -6.32 -5.76 2.17
C VAL A 82 -5.04 -6.44 2.65
N PHE A 83 -4.27 -6.99 1.71
CA PHE A 83 -2.94 -7.52 2.01
C PHE A 83 -1.88 -6.41 2.03
N GLY A 84 -2.01 -5.44 1.12
CA GLY A 84 -0.96 -4.46 0.91
C GLY A 84 -1.12 -3.68 -0.37
N HIS A 85 -0.01 -3.14 -0.87
CA HIS A 85 0.05 -2.46 -2.16
C HIS A 85 1.28 -2.89 -2.97
N ILE A 86 1.17 -2.86 -4.29
CA ILE A 86 2.27 -3.20 -5.20
C ILE A 86 3.38 -2.16 -5.08
N ILE A 87 4.61 -2.58 -4.84
CA ILE A 87 5.78 -1.68 -4.88
C ILE A 87 6.51 -1.73 -6.22
N THR A 88 6.55 -2.92 -6.83
CA THR A 88 7.17 -3.13 -8.14
C THR A 88 6.73 -4.47 -8.74
N GLY A 89 6.64 -4.52 -10.07
CA GLY A 89 6.37 -5.73 -10.86
C GLY A 89 7.64 -6.26 -11.53
N SER A 90 7.62 -7.52 -11.93
CA SER A 90 8.68 -8.10 -12.75
C SER A 90 8.63 -7.51 -14.15
N THR A 91 9.80 -7.19 -14.69
CA THR A 91 9.99 -6.80 -16.08
C THR A 91 10.14 -8.00 -17.02
N SER A 92 10.13 -9.22 -16.48
CA SER A 92 10.30 -10.43 -17.28
C SER A 92 9.03 -10.73 -18.09
N PRO A 93 9.12 -10.93 -19.41
CA PRO A 93 7.96 -11.33 -20.22
C PRO A 93 7.46 -12.74 -19.89
N THR A 94 8.24 -13.54 -19.16
CA THR A 94 7.90 -14.91 -18.75
C THR A 94 7.41 -15.01 -17.32
N ARG A 95 7.43 -13.92 -16.54
CA ARG A 95 7.07 -13.95 -15.13
C ARG A 95 6.20 -12.75 -14.77
N SER A 96 4.99 -13.03 -14.32
CA SER A 96 4.02 -12.01 -13.87
C SER A 96 4.10 -11.78 -12.37
N ALA A 97 5.31 -11.79 -11.81
CA ALA A 97 5.52 -11.63 -10.38
C ALA A 97 5.49 -10.15 -9.98
N ALA A 98 5.06 -9.84 -8.76
CA ALA A 98 5.22 -8.53 -8.16
C ALA A 98 5.57 -8.64 -6.68
N PHE A 99 6.19 -7.59 -6.14
CA PHE A 99 6.41 -7.44 -4.70
C PHE A 99 5.34 -6.53 -4.11
N ILE A 100 4.80 -6.95 -2.97
CA ILE A 100 3.70 -6.27 -2.28
C ILE A 100 4.19 -5.86 -0.89
N MET A 101 4.07 -4.57 -0.58
CA MET A 101 4.33 -4.06 0.77
C MET A 101 3.13 -4.36 1.67
N PRO A 102 3.30 -5.11 2.78
CA PRO A 102 2.21 -5.44 3.69
C PRO A 102 1.54 -4.20 4.27
N ALA A 103 0.21 -4.15 4.26
CA ALA A 103 -0.55 -3.02 4.79
C ALA A 103 -0.27 -2.78 6.27
N LYS A 104 -0.07 -3.86 7.04
CA LYS A 104 0.31 -3.83 8.45
C LYS A 104 1.60 -3.03 8.70
N HIS A 105 2.64 -3.24 7.90
CA HIS A 105 3.90 -2.52 8.04
C HIS A 105 3.73 -1.02 7.79
N VAL A 106 2.96 -0.66 6.76
CA VAL A 106 2.66 0.74 6.43
C VAL A 106 1.86 1.39 7.55
N HIS A 107 0.85 0.69 8.07
CA HIS A 107 0.01 1.20 9.16
C HIS A 107 0.79 1.42 10.45
N GLU A 108 1.62 0.46 10.87
CA GLU A 108 2.49 0.60 12.04
C GLU A 108 3.46 1.78 11.88
N ASP A 109 4.05 1.95 10.69
CA ASP A 109 4.96 3.06 10.42
C ASP A 109 4.24 4.42 10.49
N ILE A 110 3.01 4.50 9.96
CA ILE A 110 2.16 5.71 10.06
C ILE A 110 1.85 6.04 11.52
N ILE A 111 1.38 5.06 12.31
CA ILE A 111 1.06 5.27 13.73
C ILE A 111 2.31 5.76 14.48
N ARG A 112 3.45 5.10 14.30
CA ARG A 112 4.70 5.45 14.98
C ARG A 112 5.20 6.84 14.62
N ARG A 113 5.10 7.24 13.35
CA ARG A 113 5.65 8.53 12.88
C ARG A 113 4.72 9.71 13.13
N LEU A 114 3.41 9.47 13.09
CA LEU A 114 2.41 10.54 13.23
C LEU A 114 1.88 10.67 14.66
N ASP A 115 2.33 9.83 15.60
CA ASP A 115 1.84 9.77 16.99
C ASP A 115 0.31 9.65 17.07
N ILE A 116 -0.27 8.97 16.08
CA ILE A 116 -1.72 8.73 16.00
C ILE A 116 -1.99 7.50 16.86
N PHE A 117 -2.34 7.72 18.12
CA PHE A 117 -2.88 6.66 18.96
C PHE A 117 -4.26 6.25 18.44
N CYS A 118 -4.32 5.15 17.68
CA CYS A 118 -5.55 4.41 17.45
C CYS A 118 -5.89 3.61 18.71
N ASP A 119 -6.50 4.27 19.70
CA ASP A 119 -7.08 3.59 20.85
C ASP A 119 -8.37 2.89 20.38
N ILE A 120 -8.24 1.64 19.91
CA ILE A 120 -9.37 0.75 19.62
C ILE A 120 -9.88 0.24 20.96
N GLY A 121 -10.57 1.13 21.69
CA GLY A 121 -11.02 0.86 23.03
C GLY A 121 -11.77 2.06 23.60
N THR A 122 -13.09 2.09 23.37
CA THR A 122 -14.08 2.93 24.08
C THR A 122 -13.98 4.46 23.89
N HIS A 123 -14.96 5.00 23.16
CA HIS A 123 -15.53 6.35 23.28
C HIS A 123 -14.63 7.47 23.85
N ARG A 124 -13.82 8.13 23.01
CA ARG A 124 -13.73 9.61 22.92
C ARG A 124 -12.66 10.02 21.90
N LEU A 125 -13.09 10.68 20.81
CA LEU A 125 -12.22 11.51 19.99
C LEU A 125 -11.81 12.73 20.84
N ALA A 126 -10.67 12.67 21.50
CA ALA A 126 -10.03 13.82 22.10
C ALA A 126 -8.57 13.84 21.63
N GLY A 127 -8.26 14.69 20.65
CA GLY A 127 -6.86 15.00 20.34
C GLY A 127 -6.45 15.21 18.88
N ALA A 128 -7.36 15.33 17.90
CA ALA A 128 -6.96 15.70 16.53
C ALA A 128 -7.11 17.22 16.30
N SER A 129 -6.36 18.04 17.04
CA SER A 129 -6.30 19.48 16.78
C SER A 129 -4.85 19.94 16.79
N ARG A 130 -4.20 19.84 15.62
CA ARG A 130 -3.10 20.73 15.17
C ARG A 130 -2.56 20.43 13.77
N VAL A 131 -2.80 19.24 13.19
CA VAL A 131 -2.31 18.95 11.82
C VAL A 131 -3.29 19.43 10.72
N LEU A 132 -4.59 19.53 11.01
CA LEU A 132 -5.61 19.94 10.02
C LEU A 132 -5.62 21.44 9.69
N ALA A 133 -4.94 22.29 10.46
CA ALA A 133 -4.95 23.73 10.22
C ALA A 133 -3.95 24.20 9.14
N ASN A 134 -2.96 23.38 8.78
CA ASN A 134 -1.88 23.82 7.88
C ASN A 134 -2.12 23.53 6.38
N SER A 135 -3.12 22.72 6.01
CA SER A 135 -3.38 22.43 4.59
C SER A 135 -4.49 23.29 3.95
N VAL A 136 -5.27 24.05 4.75
CA VAL A 136 -6.44 24.79 4.25
C VAL A 136 -6.21 26.31 4.13
N LEU A 137 -5.11 26.86 4.65
CA LEU A 137 -4.88 28.32 4.71
C LEU A 137 -3.70 28.88 3.90
N ARG A 138 -3.19 28.19 2.88
CA ARG A 138 -2.22 28.82 1.95
C ARG A 138 -2.76 28.83 0.53
N GLY A 139 -3.28 30.00 0.14
CA GLY A 139 -3.46 30.43 -1.24
C GLY A 139 -2.13 30.47 -2.02
N PRO A 140 -2.18 30.85 -3.31
CA PRO A 140 -1.28 30.35 -4.33
C PRO A 140 0.12 30.97 -4.21
N GLY A 141 1.13 30.15 -3.91
CA GLY A 141 2.52 30.60 -3.93
C GLY A 141 3.49 29.63 -3.26
N SER A 142 4.20 28.84 -4.07
CA SER A 142 5.37 28.00 -3.74
C SER A 142 5.12 26.86 -2.73
N ALA A 143 5.52 25.61 -2.92
CA ALA A 143 6.44 24.98 -3.85
C ALA A 143 5.84 23.63 -4.30
N GLU A 144 6.03 23.26 -5.57
CA GLU A 144 5.70 21.92 -6.06
C GLU A 144 6.55 20.89 -5.31
N ALA A 145 5.93 20.12 -4.40
CA ALA A 145 6.46 18.83 -4.01
C ALA A 145 6.22 17.86 -5.19
N LYS A 146 7.10 17.92 -6.18
CA LYS A 146 7.20 16.88 -7.21
C LYS A 146 7.59 15.57 -6.53
N LEU A 147 6.62 14.70 -6.28
CA LEU A 147 6.90 13.27 -6.20
C LEU A 147 7.30 12.83 -7.61
N TYR A 148 8.58 12.95 -7.90
CA TYR A 148 9.22 12.34 -9.04
C TYR A 148 9.26 10.84 -8.75
N CYS A 149 8.61 10.04 -9.59
CA CYS A 149 8.81 8.59 -9.65
C CYS A 149 9.77 8.30 -10.81
N PRO A 150 11.10 8.23 -10.62
CA PRO A 150 11.99 7.76 -11.66
C PRO A 150 12.36 6.31 -11.40
N PHE A 151 11.57 5.35 -11.88
CA PHE A 151 12.09 4.01 -12.13
C PHE A 151 11.50 3.49 -13.45
N ILE A 152 12.21 3.91 -14.51
CA ILE A 152 12.44 3.38 -15.86
C ILE A 152 11.61 2.16 -16.27
#